data_AF-A0A091C7F7-F1
#
_entry.id   AF-A0A091C7F7-F1
#
_cell.length_a   1.000
_cell.length_b   1.000
_cell.length_c   1.000
_cell.angle_alpha   90.00
_cell.angle_beta   90.00
_cell.angle_gamma   90.00
#
_symmetry.space_group_name_H-M   'P 1'
#
loop_
_entity.id
_entity.type
_entity.pdbx_description
1 polymer ?
#
loop_
_entity_poly.entity_id
_entity_poly.type
_entity_poly.pdbx_seq_one_letter_code
_entity_poly.pdbx_strand_id
1 'polypeptide(L)'
;MDNMYKSKRIWLDKDKKGYEAWKKLMVSANLQIEEYLDYTLGIYDGKKLIATGSIAENIIKCVAVCKDYQSENLVNWIITQLVEQLNEEGYFHYFLYTNPERETIFRSLGFKKLL
;
A
#
# COMPACT_ATOMS: atom_id res chain seq x y z
N MET A 1 -13.35 -9.95 15.04
CA MET A 1 -12.63 -10.89 14.17
C MET A 1 -11.17 -10.71 14.48
N ASP A 2 -10.52 -11.69 15.10
CA ASP A 2 -9.07 -11.66 15.28
C ASP A 2 -8.45 -11.64 13.89
N ASN A 3 -7.90 -10.50 13.48
CA ASN A 3 -7.26 -10.42 12.19
C ASN A 3 -6.02 -11.33 12.23
N MET A 4 -6.05 -12.37 11.39
CA MET A 4 -4.93 -13.29 11.15
C MET A 4 -3.65 -12.55 10.75
N TYR A 5 -3.79 -11.36 10.17
CA TYR A 5 -2.70 -10.51 9.73
C TYR A 5 -2.53 -9.27 10.62
N LYS A 6 -1.33 -8.70 10.63
CA LYS A 6 -1.02 -7.48 11.40
C LYS A 6 -0.50 -6.39 10.47
N SER A 7 -1.02 -5.17 10.62
CA SER A 7 -0.48 -3.99 9.94
C SER A 7 0.55 -3.27 10.82
N LYS A 8 1.56 -2.65 10.20
CA LYS A 8 2.46 -1.70 10.84
C LYS A 8 3.14 -0.81 9.80
N ARG A 9 3.63 0.36 10.25
CA ARG A 9 4.51 1.21 9.44
C ARG A 9 5.85 0.51 9.16
N ILE A 10 6.34 0.69 7.94
CA ILE A 10 7.69 0.37 7.52
C ILE A 10 8.46 1.68 7.36
N TRP A 11 9.57 1.82 8.07
CA TRP A 11 10.47 2.97 7.92
C TRP A 11 11.54 2.62 6.90
N LEU A 12 11.32 2.93 5.62
CA LEU A 12 12.17 2.44 4.52
C LEU A 12 13.64 2.89 4.61
N ASP A 13 13.91 4.00 5.30
CA ASP A 13 15.23 4.57 5.55
C ASP A 13 15.94 3.98 6.78
N LYS A 14 15.20 3.36 7.71
CA LYS A 14 15.71 2.91 9.03
C LYS A 14 15.56 1.41 9.26
N ASP A 15 14.55 0.78 8.69
CA ASP A 15 14.28 -0.66 8.80
C ASP A 15 14.81 -1.39 7.57
N LYS A 16 16.10 -1.76 7.61
CA LYS A 16 16.74 -2.51 6.52
C LYS A 16 15.99 -3.81 6.17
N LYS A 17 15.44 -4.52 7.15
CA LYS A 17 14.71 -5.78 6.89
C LYS A 17 13.35 -5.50 6.25
N GLY A 18 12.65 -4.48 6.74
CA GLY A 18 11.40 -3.98 6.17
C GLY A 18 11.57 -3.51 4.74
N TYR A 19 12.62 -2.72 4.46
CA TYR A 19 12.98 -2.28 3.12
C TYR A 19 13.22 -3.45 2.16
N GLU A 20 14.01 -4.45 2.56
CA GLU A 20 14.27 -5.63 1.71
C GLU A 20 12.99 -6.44 1.44
N ALA A 21 12.10 -6.57 2.42
CA ALA A 21 10.80 -7.23 2.23
C ALA A 21 9.89 -6.43 1.28
N TRP A 22 9.82 -5.11 1.48
CA TRP A 22 9.06 -4.19 0.63
C TRP A 22 9.57 -4.23 -0.81
N LYS A 23 10.89 -4.08 -1.01
CA LYS A 23 11.55 -4.13 -2.31
C LYS A 23 11.23 -5.42 -3.07
N LYS A 24 11.31 -6.57 -2.39
CA LYS A 24 10.95 -7.87 -3.00
C LYS A 24 9.49 -7.90 -3.45
N LEU A 25 8.56 -7.39 -2.63
CA LEU A 25 7.15 -7.35 -2.99
C LEU A 25 6.90 -6.42 -4.18
N MET A 26 7.51 -5.23 -4.19
CA MET A 26 7.41 -4.26 -5.28
C MET A 26 7.92 -4.84 -6.61
N VAL A 27 9.10 -5.47 -6.60
CA VAL A 27 9.65 -6.14 -7.78
C VAL A 27 8.72 -7.26 -8.26
N SER A 28 8.18 -8.08 -7.34
CA SER A 28 7.23 -9.15 -7.72
C SER A 28 5.92 -8.63 -8.31
N ALA A 29 5.55 -7.38 -7.98
CA ALA A 29 4.37 -6.69 -8.46
C ALA A 29 4.64 -5.82 -9.70
N ASN A 30 5.87 -5.85 -10.23
CA ASN A 30 6.35 -5.03 -11.34
C ASN A 30 6.19 -3.52 -11.10
N LEU A 31 6.53 -3.07 -9.89
CA LEU A 31 6.50 -1.68 -9.47
C LEU A 31 7.92 -1.13 -9.24
N GLN A 32 8.08 0.18 -9.43
CA GLN A 32 9.35 0.88 -9.21
C GLN A 32 9.70 0.97 -7.72
N ILE A 33 10.99 1.08 -7.42
CA ILE A 33 11.51 1.11 -6.03
C ILE A 33 12.19 2.44 -5.69
N GLU A 34 12.55 3.23 -6.71
CA GLU A 34 13.11 4.58 -6.59
C GLU A 34 11.97 5.60 -6.44
N GLU A 35 11.34 5.60 -5.27
CA GLU A 35 10.21 6.46 -4.95
C GLU A 35 10.51 7.27 -3.68
N TYR A 36 10.22 8.57 -3.71
CA TYR A 36 10.12 9.34 -2.47
C TYR A 36 8.77 9.03 -1.82
N LEU A 37 8.81 8.55 -0.56
CA LEU A 37 7.68 8.03 0.21
C LEU A 37 7.74 8.55 1.65
N ASP A 38 6.68 9.23 2.10
CA ASP A 38 6.59 9.79 3.45
C ASP A 38 6.14 8.73 4.47
N TYR A 39 5.24 7.84 4.03
CA TYR A 39 4.69 6.77 4.84
C TYR A 39 4.53 5.49 4.02
N THR A 40 4.91 4.35 4.60
CA THR A 40 4.70 3.03 4.02
C THR A 40 4.05 2.10 5.02
N LEU A 41 2.89 1.56 4.66
CA LEU A 41 2.16 0.53 5.40
C LEU A 41 2.62 -0.85 4.94
N GLY A 42 2.84 -1.76 5.89
CA GLY A 42 2.99 -3.19 5.61
C GLY A 42 1.93 -4.01 6.35
N ILE A 43 1.34 -4.98 5.66
CA ILE A 43 0.47 -6.01 6.24
C ILE A 43 1.24 -7.33 6.23
N TYR A 44 1.24 -8.01 7.38
CA TYR A 44 2.06 -9.18 7.64
C TYR A 44 1.24 -10.39 8.06
N ASP A 45 1.59 -11.53 7.48
CA ASP A 45 1.25 -12.86 7.99
C ASP A 45 2.46 -13.42 8.74
N GLY A 46 2.39 -13.41 10.07
CA GLY A 46 3.55 -13.66 10.93
C GLY A 46 4.71 -12.70 10.64
N LYS A 47 5.75 -13.21 9.95
CA LYS A 47 6.93 -12.43 9.54
C LYS A 47 6.95 -12.09 8.04
N LYS A 48 6.04 -12.67 7.24
CA LYS A 48 5.97 -12.45 5.78
C LYS A 48 5.22 -11.15 5.51
N LEU A 49 5.83 -10.23 4.77
CA LEU A 49 5.12 -9.09 4.22
C LEU A 49 4.23 -9.60 3.08
N ILE A 50 2.91 -9.49 3.24
CA ILE A 50 1.94 -10.02 2.28
C ILE A 50 1.25 -8.91 1.48
N ALA A 51 1.22 -7.68 2.00
CA ALA A 51 0.72 -6.53 1.26
C ALA A 51 1.35 -5.23 1.74
N THR A 52 1.37 -4.22 0.88
CA THR A 52 1.89 -2.89 1.18
C THR A 52 1.15 -1.81 0.39
N GLY A 53 1.20 -0.58 0.90
CA GLY A 53 0.82 0.63 0.20
C GLY A 53 1.54 1.81 0.85
N SER A 54 1.72 2.90 0.11
CA SER A 54 2.49 4.06 0.58
C SER A 54 1.81 5.38 0.24
N ILE A 55 2.24 6.42 0.93
CA ILE A 55 1.85 7.81 0.72
C ILE A 55 3.10 8.61 0.32
N ALA A 56 2.93 9.49 -0.66
CA ALA A 56 3.84 10.59 -0.95
C ALA A 56 3.00 11.87 -1.04
N GLU A 57 3.22 12.80 -0.12
CA GLU A 57 2.35 13.95 0.14
C GLU A 57 0.88 13.52 0.30
N ASN A 58 0.01 13.89 -0.65
CA ASN A 58 -1.39 13.49 -0.67
C ASN A 58 -1.70 12.40 -1.71
N ILE A 59 -0.69 11.66 -2.16
CA ILE A 59 -0.81 10.64 -3.19
C ILE A 59 -0.61 9.25 -2.58
N ILE A 60 -1.66 8.41 -2.64
CA ILE A 60 -1.56 6.98 -2.39
C ILE A 60 -0.90 6.31 -3.61
N LYS A 61 0.18 5.57 -3.39
CA LYS A 61 0.88 4.81 -4.43
C LYS A 61 1.54 3.55 -3.88
N CYS A 62 2.27 2.84 -4.73
CA CYS A 62 3.00 1.62 -4.36
C CYS A 62 2.11 0.54 -3.70
N VAL A 63 0.85 0.42 -4.14
CA VAL A 63 -0.10 -0.57 -3.60
C VAL A 63 0.17 -1.93 -4.23
N ALA A 64 0.51 -2.92 -3.41
CA ALA A 64 0.81 -4.28 -3.86
C ALA A 64 0.34 -5.34 -2.86
N VAL A 65 -0.15 -6.47 -3.39
CA VAL A 65 -0.52 -7.66 -2.63
C VAL A 65 0.22 -8.86 -3.22
N CYS A 66 0.79 -9.69 -2.35
CA CYS A 66 1.47 -10.92 -2.72
C CYS A 66 0.51 -11.83 -3.48
N LYS A 67 0.98 -12.48 -4.56
CA LYS A 67 0.14 -13.31 -5.45
C LYS A 67 -0.65 -14.38 -4.69
N ASP A 68 -0.04 -15.00 -3.68
CA ASP A 68 -0.65 -16.04 -2.85
C ASP A 68 -1.82 -15.52 -1.99
N TYR A 69 -2.00 -14.21 -1.87
CA TYR A 69 -2.99 -13.54 -1.01
C TYR A 69 -3.93 -12.61 -1.79
N GLN A 70 -3.99 -12.70 -3.13
CA GLN A 70 -4.81 -11.78 -3.95
C GLN A 70 -6.32 -11.99 -3.82
N SER A 71 -6.78 -13.15 -3.37
CA SER A 71 -8.19 -13.41 -3.06
C SER A 71 -8.66 -12.75 -1.76
N GLU A 72 -7.74 -12.20 -0.98
CA GLU A 72 -8.02 -11.52 0.28
C GLU A 72 -8.39 -10.05 0.04
N ASN A 73 -9.25 -9.47 0.88
CA ASN A 73 -9.66 -8.05 0.77
C ASN A 73 -8.57 -7.06 1.26
N LEU A 74 -7.29 -7.37 1.00
CA LEU A 74 -6.12 -6.65 1.51
C LEU A 74 -5.95 -5.28 0.86
N VAL A 75 -6.33 -5.12 -0.41
CA VAL A 75 -6.27 -3.80 -1.07
C VAL A 75 -7.20 -2.81 -0.36
N ASN A 76 -8.44 -3.21 -0.05
CA ASN A 76 -9.37 -2.37 0.68
C ASN A 76 -8.80 -1.99 2.05
N TRP A 77 -8.23 -2.95 2.78
CA TRP A 77 -7.62 -2.66 4.08
C TRP A 77 -6.44 -1.68 3.99
N ILE A 78 -5.57 -1.84 2.99
CA ILE A 78 -4.49 -0.87 2.72
C ILE A 78 -5.07 0.52 2.49
N ILE A 79 -6.07 0.64 1.61
CA ILE A 79 -6.69 1.93 1.28
C ILE A 79 -7.32 2.57 2.51
N THR A 80 -8.09 1.83 3.32
CA THR A 80 -8.69 2.36 4.55
C THR A 80 -7.64 2.94 5.49
N GLN A 81 -6.56 2.20 5.75
CA GLN A 81 -5.52 2.64 6.69
C GLN A 81 -4.70 3.82 6.16
N LEU A 82 -4.44 3.88 4.85
CA LEU A 82 -3.74 5.03 4.25
C LEU A 82 -4.62 6.28 4.22
N VAL A 83 -5.93 6.14 3.99
CA VAL A 83 -6.88 7.26 4.07
C VAL A 83 -6.99 7.77 5.51
N GLU A 84 -7.02 6.87 6.50
CA GLU A 84 -6.96 7.25 7.92
C GLU A 84 -5.68 8.03 8.23
N GLN A 85 -4.51 7.54 7.78
CA GLN A 85 -3.23 8.25 7.95
C GLN A 85 -3.24 9.64 7.30
N LEU A 86 -3.75 9.76 6.07
CA LEU A 86 -3.87 11.05 5.37
C LEU A 86 -4.77 12.02 6.12
N ASN A 87 -5.92 11.54 6.62
CA ASN A 87 -6.84 12.35 7.41
C ASN A 87 -6.20 12.84 8.72
N GLU A 88 -5.43 12.00 9.40
CA GLU A 88 -4.66 12.36 10.61
C GLU A 88 -3.62 13.44 10.32
N GLU A 89 -3.04 13.44 9.11
CA GLU A 89 -2.10 14.45 8.62
C GLU A 89 -2.79 15.70 8.03
N GLY A 90 -4.13 15.76 8.03
CA GLY A 90 -4.92 16.90 7.54
C GLY A 90 -5.17 16.91 6.04
N TYR A 91 -4.82 15.84 5.32
CA TYR A 91 -5.09 15.67 3.90
C TYR A 91 -6.47 15.03 3.66
N PHE A 92 -7.48 15.87 3.45
CA PHE A 92 -8.84 15.42 3.11
C PHE A 92 -9.08 15.30 1.60
N HIS A 93 -8.13 15.75 0.79
CA HIS A 93 -8.14 15.60 -0.67
C HIS A 93 -6.86 14.90 -1.11
N TYR A 94 -7.02 13.71 -1.68
CA TYR A 94 -5.92 12.83 -2.04
C TYR A 94 -6.15 12.15 -3.39
N PHE A 95 -5.05 11.70 -3.98
CA PHE A 95 -5.03 11.02 -5.27
C PHE A 95 -4.54 9.59 -5.10
N LEU A 96 -4.82 8.75 -6.10
CA LEU A 96 -4.26 7.41 -6.19
C LEU A 96 -3.53 7.25 -7.52
N TYR A 97 -2.25 6.92 -7.44
CA TYR A 97 -1.41 6.64 -8.60
C TYR A 97 -1.17 5.13 -8.73
N THR A 98 -1.51 4.58 -9.89
CA THR A 98 -1.40 3.14 -10.15
C THR A 98 -1.32 2.83 -11.65
N ASN A 99 -0.90 1.61 -11.98
CA ASN A 99 -0.91 1.12 -13.36
C ASN A 99 -2.37 1.02 -13.87
N PRO A 100 -2.68 1.48 -15.10
CA PRO A 100 -4.00 1.36 -15.73
C PRO A 100 -4.66 -0.03 -15.63
N GLU A 101 -3.89 -1.12 -15.63
CA GLU A 101 -4.42 -2.48 -15.46
C GLU A 101 -5.19 -2.68 -14.16
N ARG A 102 -4.90 -1.88 -13.13
CA ARG A 102 -5.52 -1.96 -11.81
C ARG A 102 -6.70 -1.00 -11.62
N GLU A 103 -7.05 -0.22 -12.64
CA GLU A 103 -8.10 0.80 -12.59
C GLU A 103 -9.43 0.24 -12.06
N THR A 104 -9.84 -0.95 -12.52
CA THR A 104 -11.11 -1.56 -12.11
C THR A 104 -11.18 -1.80 -10.61
N ILE A 105 -10.07 -2.17 -9.97
CA ILE A 105 -10.01 -2.40 -8.52
C ILE A 105 -10.28 -1.07 -7.80
N PHE A 106 -9.54 -0.01 -8.14
CA PHE A 106 -9.68 1.27 -7.44
C PHE A 106 -10.99 1.99 -7.74
N ARG A 107 -11.56 1.79 -8.94
CA ARG A 107 -12.90 2.27 -9.26
C ARG A 107 -13.96 1.65 -8.35
N SER A 108 -13.84 0.36 -8.02
CA SER A 108 -14.76 -0.29 -7.07
C SER A 108 -14.62 0.23 -5.64
N LEU A 109 -13.48 0.84 -5.30
CA LEU A 109 -13.22 1.48 -4.01
C LEU A 109 -13.61 2.97 -3.97
N GLY A 110 -14.33 3.46 -4.99
CA GLY A 110 -14.84 4.83 -5.04
C GLY A 110 -13.90 5.85 -5.69
N PHE A 111 -12.73 5.44 -6.19
CA PHE A 111 -11.85 6.34 -6.92
C PHE A 111 -12.37 6.61 -8.34
N LYS A 112 -12.22 7.85 -8.79
CA LYS A 112 -12.51 8.26 -10.18
C LYS A 112 -11.19 8.54 -10.89
N LYS A 113 -11.02 7.96 -12.09
CA LYS A 113 -9.87 8.25 -12.95
C LYS A 113 -9.86 9.73 -13.32
N LEU A 114 -8.69 10.35 -13.19
CA LEU A 114 -8.38 11.66 -13.73
C LEU A 114 -7.63 11.45 -15.05
N LEU A 115 -7.98 12.22 -16.08
CA LEU A 115 -7.37 12.18 -17.41
C LEU A 115 -6.53 13.44 -17.61
#